data_AF-A0A9J5YLG7-F1
#
_entry.id   AF-A0A9J5YLG7-F1
#
_cell.length_a   1.000
_cell.length_b   1.000
_cell.length_c   1.000
_cell.angle_alpha   90.00
_cell.angle_beta   90.00
_cell.angle_gamma   90.00
#
_symmetry.space_group_name_H-M   'P 1'
#
loop_
_entity.id
_entity.type
_entity.pdbx_description
1 polymer ?
#
loop_
_entity_poly.entity_id
_entity_poly.type
_entity_poly.pdbx_seq_one_letter_code
_entity_poly.pdbx_strand_id
1 'polypeptide(L)'
;MIYNHIIDVKMLEKDNKLIRAAMLKIRYADLIFKAQQQISGKAIGKKEMKKKAKLWEAQLQKEKVKSHREKAREEARTVTANIKKTVEFGDSIQVENDFLAMIGATNH
;
A
#
# COMPACT_ATOMS: atom_id res chain seq x y z
N MET A 1 -20.36 -11.10 11.82
CA MET A 1 -19.22 -10.86 10.90
C MET A 1 -18.74 -9.40 10.92
N ILE A 2 -18.50 -8.79 12.08
CA ILE A 2 -18.11 -7.36 12.18
C ILE A 2 -16.59 -7.20 12.37
N TYR A 3 -15.91 -8.24 12.86
CA TYR A 3 -14.52 -8.19 13.27
C TYR A 3 -13.52 -8.00 12.13
N ASN A 4 -13.74 -8.61 10.97
CA ASN A 4 -12.80 -8.49 9.84
C ASN A 4 -12.78 -7.06 9.28
N HIS A 5 -13.95 -6.43 9.15
CA HIS A 5 -14.06 -5.09 8.57
C HIS A 5 -13.38 -3.99 9.42
N ILE A 6 -13.38 -4.13 10.75
CA ILE A 6 -12.73 -3.18 11.67
C ILE A 6 -11.19 -3.33 11.62
N ILE A 7 -10.69 -4.55 11.42
CA ILE A 7 -9.26 -4.81 11.31
C ILE A 7 -8.73 -4.22 10.00
N ASP A 8 -9.46 -4.39 8.90
CA ASP A 8 -9.07 -3.89 7.58
C ASP A 8 -9.05 -2.36 7.51
N VAL A 9 -10.04 -1.66 8.10
CA VAL A 9 -10.03 -0.19 8.17
C VAL A 9 -8.85 0.34 9.00
N LYS A 10 -8.54 -0.31 10.13
CA LYS A 10 -7.39 0.08 10.98
C LYS A 10 -6.05 -0.15 10.27
N MET A 11 -5.93 -1.22 9.49
CA MET A 11 -4.75 -1.49 8.65
C MET A 11 -4.60 -0.42 7.57
N LEU A 12 -5.67 -0.09 6.83
CA LEU A 12 -5.66 0.95 5.80
C LEU A 12 -5.29 2.33 6.36
N GLU A 13 -5.81 2.68 7.54
CA GLU A 13 -5.54 3.95 8.20
C GLU A 13 -4.08 4.03 8.70
N LYS A 14 -3.54 2.91 9.18
CA LYS A 14 -2.13 2.77 9.57
C LYS A 14 -1.20 2.92 8.37
N ASP A 15 -1.53 2.30 7.24
CA ASP A 15 -0.77 2.42 5.99
C ASP A 15 -0.78 3.85 5.46
N ASN A 16 -1.92 4.56 5.54
CA ASN A 16 -1.98 5.98 5.20
C ASN A 16 -1.10 6.84 6.10
N LYS A 17 -1.03 6.56 7.42
CA LYS A 17 -0.14 7.25 8.35
C LYS A 17 1.34 7.00 8.01
N LEU A 18 1.70 5.77 7.65
CA LEU A 18 3.06 5.40 7.23
C LEU A 18 3.47 6.09 5.94
N ILE A 19 2.60 6.08 4.91
CA ILE A 19 2.82 6.76 3.63
C ILE A 19 2.99 8.26 3.86
N ARG A 20 2.15 8.86 4.71
CA ARG A 20 2.25 10.29 5.07
C ARG A 20 3.56 10.62 5.78
N ALA A 21 3.98 9.79 6.75
CA ALA A 21 5.24 9.98 7.46
C ALA A 21 6.45 9.86 6.51
N ALA A 22 6.43 8.91 5.59
CA ALA A 22 7.47 8.74 4.59
C ALA A 22 7.53 9.91 3.60
N MET A 23 6.38 10.43 3.13
CA MET A 23 6.34 11.64 2.31
C MET A 23 6.93 12.86 3.02
N LEU A 24 6.62 13.04 4.31
CA LEU A 24 7.20 14.12 5.12
C LEU A 24 8.71 13.96 5.28
N LYS A 25 9.22 12.75 5.51
CA LYS A 25 10.67 12.49 5.57
C LYS A 25 11.38 12.84 4.28
N ILE A 26 10.79 12.57 3.13
CA ILE A 26 11.36 12.95 1.83
C ILE A 26 11.32 14.47 1.65
N ARG A 27 10.16 15.10 1.90
CA ARG A 27 9.99 16.56 1.76
C ARG A 27 10.97 17.35 2.62
N TYR A 28 11.22 16.88 3.85
CA TYR A 28 12.12 17.52 4.80
C TYR A 28 13.49 16.84 4.88
N ALA A 29 13.88 16.05 3.88
CA ALA A 29 15.13 15.28 3.91
C ALA A 29 16.34 16.19 4.16
N ASP A 30 16.44 17.31 3.45
CA ASP A 30 17.56 18.26 3.61
C ASP A 30 17.61 18.88 5.01
N LEU A 31 16.45 19.18 5.60
CA LEU A 31 16.36 19.71 6.96
C LEU A 31 16.79 18.66 7.99
N ILE A 32 16.32 17.43 7.83
CA ILE A 32 16.69 16.29 8.67
C ILE A 32 18.21 16.05 8.60
N PHE A 33 18.79 16.13 7.41
CA PHE A 33 20.24 15.95 7.25
C PHE A 33 21.04 17.08 7.89
N LYS A 34 20.64 18.34 7.72
CA LYS A 34 21.29 19.48 8.40
C LYS A 34 21.23 19.33 9.92
N ALA A 35 20.08 18.94 10.46
CA ALA A 35 19.93 18.69 11.89
C ALA A 35 20.81 17.53 12.38
N GLN A 36 20.88 16.43 11.60
CA GLN A 36 21.74 15.29 11.92
C GLN A 36 23.23 15.65 11.87
N GLN A 37 23.66 16.50 10.94
CA GLN A 37 25.03 17.01 10.88
C GLN A 37 25.36 17.86 12.11
N GLN A 38 24.44 18.74 12.53
CA GLN A 38 24.61 19.59 13.71
C GLN A 38 24.75 18.77 15.00
N ILE A 39 23.97 17.69 15.14
CA ILE A 39 24.01 16.80 16.31
C ILE A 39 25.24 15.90 16.29
N SER A 40 25.60 15.34 15.12
CA SER A 40 26.67 14.34 15.01
C SER A 40 28.06 14.94 14.88
N GLY A 41 28.18 16.25 14.62
CA GLY A 41 29.44 16.94 14.33
C GLY A 41 30.15 16.46 13.05
N LYS A 42 29.56 15.51 12.32
CA LYS A 42 30.13 14.94 11.09
C LYS A 42 29.45 15.57 9.87
N ALA A 43 30.27 16.06 8.95
CA ALA A 43 29.81 16.50 7.65
C ALA A 43 29.30 15.29 6.84
N ILE A 44 28.00 15.08 6.80
CA ILE A 44 27.38 14.09 5.89
C ILE A 44 27.52 14.64 4.47
N GLY A 45 28.31 13.98 3.63
CA GLY A 45 28.55 14.43 2.26
C GLY A 45 27.26 14.46 1.43
N LYS A 46 27.15 15.42 0.50
CA LYS A 46 26.00 15.56 -0.43
C LYS A 46 25.65 14.26 -1.17
N LYS A 47 26.64 13.42 -1.44
CA LYS A 47 26.47 12.09 -2.07
C LYS A 47 25.74 11.10 -1.16
N GLU A 48 26.02 11.09 0.14
CA GLU A 48 25.34 10.24 1.12
C GLU A 48 23.91 10.70 1.37
N MET A 49 23.68 12.01 1.45
CA MET A 49 22.33 12.59 1.56
C MET A 49 21.45 12.13 0.39
N LYS A 50 21.96 12.25 -0.84
CA LYS A 50 21.25 11.79 -2.04
C LYS A 50 20.96 10.29 -2.02
N LYS A 51 21.89 9.46 -1.55
CA LYS A 51 21.66 7.99 -1.44
C LYS A 51 20.55 7.68 -0.45
N LYS A 52 20.55 8.30 0.73
CA LYS A 52 19.50 8.09 1.73
C LYS A 52 18.14 8.61 1.27
N ALA A 53 18.09 9.77 0.61
CA ALA A 53 16.85 10.28 0.03
C ALA A 53 16.26 9.31 -1.00
N LYS A 54 17.08 8.78 -1.91
CA LYS A 54 16.65 7.74 -2.87
C LYS A 54 16.16 6.46 -2.20
N LEU A 55 16.79 6.06 -1.10
CA LEU A 55 16.35 4.90 -0.33
C LEU A 55 14.94 5.12 0.26
N TRP A 56 14.70 6.30 0.85
CA TRP A 56 13.38 6.65 1.38
C TRP A 56 12.31 6.72 0.29
N GLU A 57 12.67 7.22 -0.89
CA GLU A 57 11.78 7.26 -2.04
C GLU A 57 11.43 5.85 -2.55
N ALA A 58 12.41 4.96 -2.65
CA ALA A 58 12.16 3.57 -3.02
C ALA A 58 11.28 2.83 -1.99
N GLN A 59 11.47 3.11 -0.69
CA GLN A 59 10.59 2.58 0.37
C GLN A 59 9.17 3.12 0.24
N LEU A 60 9.00 4.42 0.01
CA LEU A 60 7.69 5.02 -0.19
C LEU A 60 6.94 4.40 -1.38
N GLN A 61 7.64 4.15 -2.49
CA GLN A 61 7.03 3.52 -3.67
C GLN A 61 6.57 2.08 -3.38
N LYS A 62 7.38 1.29 -2.66
CA LYS A 62 6.98 -0.06 -2.24
C LYS A 62 5.72 -0.03 -1.36
N GLU A 63 5.66 0.89 -0.39
CA GLU A 63 4.52 1.02 0.51
C GLU A 63 3.24 1.43 -0.24
N LYS A 64 3.36 2.35 -1.21
CA LYS A 64 2.24 2.74 -2.08
C LYS A 64 1.73 1.56 -2.92
N VAL A 65 2.63 0.82 -3.56
CA VAL A 65 2.25 -0.36 -4.37
C VAL A 65 1.55 -1.41 -3.51
N LYS A 66 2.04 -1.65 -2.29
CA LYS A 66 1.40 -2.57 -1.34
C LYS A 66 -0.02 -2.10 -0.99
N SER A 67 -0.18 -0.83 -0.63
CA SER A 67 -1.49 -0.24 -0.31
C SER A 67 -2.47 -0.31 -1.49
N HIS A 68 -2.02 -0.03 -2.72
CA HIS A 68 -2.86 -0.16 -3.91
C HIS A 68 -3.28 -1.61 -4.17
N ARG A 69 -2.37 -2.58 -3.99
CA ARG A 69 -2.68 -4.00 -4.15
C ARG A 69 -3.72 -4.48 -3.13
N GLU A 70 -3.66 -3.97 -1.91
CA GLU A 70 -4.59 -4.32 -0.84
C GLU A 70 -5.99 -3.75 -1.11
N LYS A 71 -6.08 -2.49 -1.58
CA LYS A 71 -7.35 -1.90 -2.04
C LYS A 71 -7.96 -2.68 -3.21
N ALA A 72 -7.17 -3.03 -4.21
CA ALA A 72 -7.65 -3.80 -5.36
C ALA A 72 -8.22 -5.18 -4.96
N ARG A 73 -7.62 -5.83 -3.95
CA ARG A 73 -8.16 -7.08 -3.39
C ARG A 73 -9.50 -6.88 -2.70
N GLU A 74 -9.67 -5.78 -1.97
CA GLU A 74 -10.91 -5.51 -1.24
C GLU A 74 -12.05 -5.12 -2.19
N GLU A 75 -11.74 -4.35 -3.23
CA GLU A 75 -12.67 -4.06 -4.32
C GLU A 75 -13.09 -5.35 -5.04
N ALA A 76 -12.13 -6.24 -5.33
CA ALA A 76 -12.43 -7.54 -5.92
C ALA A 76 -13.35 -8.40 -5.03
N ARG A 77 -13.08 -8.48 -3.72
CA ARG A 77 -13.95 -9.17 -2.76
C ARG A 77 -15.37 -8.60 -2.74
N THR A 78 -15.48 -7.28 -2.76
CA THR A 78 -16.77 -6.58 -2.77
C THR A 78 -17.54 -6.89 -4.06
N VAL A 79 -16.87 -6.85 -5.21
CA VAL A 79 -17.47 -7.21 -6.51
C VAL A 79 -17.91 -8.67 -6.52
N THR A 80 -17.09 -9.62 -6.07
CA THR A 80 -17.49 -11.03 -5.96
C THR A 80 -18.68 -11.24 -5.02
N ALA A 81 -18.72 -10.56 -3.87
CA ALA A 81 -19.84 -10.64 -2.94
C ALA A 81 -21.13 -10.07 -3.54
N ASN A 82 -21.03 -9.01 -4.34
CA ASN A 82 -22.16 -8.43 -5.05
C ASN A 82 -22.66 -9.36 -6.17
N ILE A 83 -21.76 -9.93 -6.98
CA ILE A 83 -22.07 -10.94 -8.00
C ILE A 83 -22.84 -12.12 -7.37
N LYS A 84 -22.35 -12.66 -6.25
CA LYS A 84 -23.04 -13.75 -5.51
C LYS A 84 -24.44 -13.38 -5.03
N LYS A 85 -24.71 -12.09 -4.80
CA LYS A 85 -26.04 -11.61 -4.39
C LYS A 85 -26.99 -11.37 -5.56
N THR A 86 -26.48 -10.97 -6.73
CA THR A 86 -27.32 -10.60 -7.88
C THR A 86 -27.51 -11.70 -8.92
N VAL A 87 -26.67 -12.73 -8.92
CA VAL A 87 -26.75 -13.80 -9.93
C VAL A 87 -27.56 -14.99 -9.37
N GLU A 88 -28.65 -15.35 -10.06
CA GLU A 88 -29.42 -16.56 -9.76
C GLU A 88 -28.51 -17.78 -9.80
N PHE A 89 -28.68 -18.71 -8.86
CA PHE A 89 -27.72 -19.74 -8.43
C PHE A 89 -27.04 -20.60 -9.54
N GLY A 90 -27.52 -20.59 -10.78
CA GLY A 90 -26.90 -21.28 -11.92
C GLY A 90 -25.69 -20.56 -12.55
N ASP A 91 -25.75 -19.23 -12.72
CA ASP A 91 -24.73 -18.47 -13.46
C ASP A 91 -23.60 -17.94 -12.55
N SER A 92 -23.84 -17.94 -11.23
CA SER A 92 -22.92 -17.37 -10.22
C SER A 92 -21.54 -18.01 -10.23
N ILE A 93 -21.44 -19.31 -10.51
CA ILE A 93 -20.17 -20.05 -10.50
C ILE A 93 -19.33 -19.70 -11.73
N GLN A 94 -19.99 -19.51 -12.88
CA GLN A 94 -19.32 -19.20 -14.14
C GLN A 94 -18.79 -17.75 -14.12
N VAL A 95 -19.58 -16.81 -13.61
CA VAL A 95 -19.15 -15.41 -13.42
C VAL A 95 -18.02 -15.30 -12.37
N GLU A 96 -18.04 -16.10 -11.30
CA GLU A 96 -16.95 -16.12 -10.32
C GLU A 96 -15.65 -16.67 -10.93
N ASN A 97 -15.72 -17.74 -11.72
CA ASN A 97 -14.57 -18.29 -12.43
C ASN A 97 -14.00 -17.32 -13.48
N ASP A 98 -14.86 -16.68 -14.27
CA ASP A 98 -14.45 -15.71 -15.28
C ASP A 98 -13.82 -14.46 -14.63
N PHE A 99 -14.37 -14.00 -13.51
CA PHE A 99 -13.80 -12.89 -12.75
C PHE A 99 -12.43 -13.26 -12.17
N LEU A 100 -12.29 -14.45 -11.56
CA LEU A 100 -11.02 -14.94 -11.03
C LEU A 100 -9.96 -15.09 -12.13
N ALA A 101 -10.36 -15.56 -13.32
CA ALA A 101 -9.49 -15.63 -14.50
C ALA A 101 -9.06 -14.23 -14.98
N MET A 102 -9.99 -13.27 -15.02
CA MET A 102 -9.73 -11.90 -15.45
C MET A 102 -8.75 -11.15 -14.53
N ILE A 103 -8.80 -11.39 -13.22
CA ILE A 103 -7.86 -10.79 -12.26
C ILE A 103 -6.55 -11.59 -12.11
N GLY A 104 -6.34 -12.62 -12.94
CA GLY A 104 -5.13 -13.45 -12.94
C GLY A 104 -4.98 -14.35 -11.71
N ALA A 105 -6.07 -14.66 -11.02
CA ALA A 105 -6.12 -15.56 -9.88
C ALA A 105 -6.55 -16.97 -10.33
N THR A 106 -5.91 -17.52 -11.36
CA THR A 106 -6.08 -18.94 -11.71
C THR A 106 -5.18 -19.78 -10.82
N ASN A 107 -5.80 -20.55 -9.91
CA ASN A 107 -5.11 -21.63 -9.20
C ASN A 107 -4.78 -22.72 -10.21
N HIS A 108 -3.50 -23.06 -10.32
CA HIS A 108 -3.02 -24.20 -11.09
C HIS A 108 -3.07 -25.48 -10.25
#